data_AF-A0A496U9D8-F1
#
_entry.id   AF-A0A496U9D8-F1
#
_cell.length_a   1.000
_cell.length_b   1.000
_cell.length_c   1.000
_cell.angle_alpha   90.00
_cell.angle_beta   90.00
_cell.angle_gamma   90.00
#
_symmetry.space_group_name_H-M   'P 1'
#
loop_
_entity.id
_entity.type
_entity.pdbx_description
1 polymer ?
#
loop_
_entity_poly.entity_id
_entity_poly.type
_entity_poly.pdbx_seq_one_letter_code
_entity_poly.pdbx_strand_id
1 'polypeptide(L)'
;MKGILYGAFELGLLGLVVYENDKAEYARDRYMETGLASWQNSYDTHSGLRRDFIWYTAGAWVVGLLDAYVDAYLFSFEAENRRFEGNVGLSVGAVINF
;
A
#
# COMPACT_ATOMS: atom_id res chain seq x y z
N MET A 1 11.35 -1.87 -9.79
CA MET A 1 11.64 -0.64 -9.00
C MET A 1 10.38 -0.09 -8.33
N LYS A 2 9.26 0.07 -9.05
CA LYS A 2 7.97 0.57 -8.51
C LYS A 2 7.54 -0.11 -7.21
N GLY A 3 7.52 -1.45 -7.14
CA GLY A 3 7.14 -2.18 -5.93
C GLY A 3 8.02 -1.95 -4.69
N ILE A 4 9.33 -1.72 -4.87
CA ILE A 4 10.25 -1.42 -3.74
C ILE A 4 9.92 -0.04 -3.16
N LEU A 5 9.62 0.93 -4.01
CA LEU A 5 9.25 2.28 -3.58
C LEU A 5 7.93 2.26 -2.81
N TYR A 6 6.91 1.54 -3.30
CA TYR A 6 5.65 1.38 -2.58
C TYR A 6 5.82 0.65 -1.26
N GLY A 7 6.56 -0.45 -1.23
CA GLY A 7 6.83 -1.17 0.02
C GLY A 7 7.59 -0.32 1.05
N ALA A 8 8.60 0.44 0.62
CA ALA A 8 9.31 1.37 1.51
C ALA A 8 8.39 2.47 2.06
N PHE A 9 7.49 3.00 1.21
CA PHE A 9 6.51 4.00 1.61
C PHE A 9 5.49 3.44 2.61
N GLU A 10 4.92 2.26 2.35
CA GLU A 10 3.98 1.58 3.25
C GLU A 10 4.61 1.25 4.61
N LEU A 11 5.85 0.74 4.61
CA LEU A 11 6.60 0.51 5.85
C LEU A 11 6.89 1.81 6.60
N GLY A 12 7.19 2.90 5.87
CA GLY A 12 7.36 4.23 6.46
C GLY A 12 6.10 4.72 7.15
N LEU A 13 4.93 4.58 6.51
CA LEU A 13 3.64 4.94 7.11
C LEU A 13 3.33 4.09 8.35
N LEU A 14 3.56 2.79 8.30
CA LEU A 14 3.42 1.90 9.46
C LEU A 14 4.35 2.32 10.61
N GLY A 15 5.60 2.67 10.30
CA GLY A 15 6.55 3.20 11.28
C GLY A 15 6.04 4.47 11.95
N LEU A 16 5.42 5.38 11.19
CA LEU A 16 4.81 6.60 11.72
C LEU A 16 3.61 6.31 12.62
N VAL A 17 2.77 5.32 12.28
CA VAL A 17 1.67 4.88 13.15
C VAL A 17 2.20 4.43 14.51
N VAL A 18 3.26 3.59 14.51
CA VAL A 18 3.87 3.09 15.75
C VAL A 18 4.52 4.23 16.54
N TYR A 19 5.24 5.12 15.86
CA TYR A 19 5.88 6.28 16.48
C TYR A 19 4.88 7.21 17.16
N GLU A 20 3.80 7.57 16.47
CA GLU A 20 2.75 8.43 17.03
C GLU A 20 1.98 7.73 18.14
N ASN A 21 1.84 6.40 18.10
CA ASN A 21 1.26 5.64 19.20
C ASN A 21 2.10 5.72 20.47
N ASP A 22 3.41 5.49 20.37
CA ASP A 22 4.34 5.58 21.50
C ASP A 22 4.36 6.99 22.11
N LYS A 23 4.36 8.03 21.26
CA LYS A 23 4.28 9.42 21.72
C LYS A 23 2.97 9.76 22.42
N ALA A 24 1.85 9.25 21.90
CA ALA A 24 0.56 9.41 22.56
C ALA A 24 0.57 8.73 23.94
N GLU A 25 0.97 7.46 24.03
CA GLU A 25 1.04 6.73 25.30
C GLU A 25 1.94 7.44 26.33
N TYR A 26 3.13 7.87 25.90
CA TYR A 26 4.03 8.66 26.74
C TYR A 26 3.36 9.94 27.26
N ALA A 27 2.70 10.70 26.39
CA ALA A 27 2.02 11.94 26.79
C ALA A 27 0.87 11.66 27.78
N ARG A 28 0.11 10.58 27.58
CA ARG A 28 -0.95 10.16 28.51
C ARG A 28 -0.38 9.84 29.89
N ASP A 29 0.70 9.08 29.94
CA ASP A 29 1.30 8.66 31.21
C ASP A 29 1.84 9.87 31.97
N ARG A 30 2.48 10.82 31.27
CA ARG A 30 2.92 12.10 31.86
C ARG A 30 1.78 12.98 32.33
N TYR A 31 0.63 12.96 31.64
CA TYR A 31 -0.57 13.64 32.11
C TYR A 31 -1.08 13.04 33.42
N MET A 32 -1.13 11.71 33.53
CA MET A 32 -1.55 11.02 34.75
C MET A 32 -0.64 11.31 35.94
N GLU A 33 0.66 11.48 35.70
CA GLU A 33 1.64 11.81 36.74
C GLU A 33 1.60 13.28 37.19
N THR A 34 1.40 14.21 36.25
CA THR A 34 1.61 15.65 36.51
C THR A 34 0.32 16.47 36.54
N GLY A 35 -0.76 15.98 35.93
CA GLY A 35 -2.01 16.71 35.72
C GLY A 35 -1.92 17.91 34.78
N LEU A 36 -0.77 18.14 34.12
CA LEU A 36 -0.57 19.33 33.28
C LEU A 36 -1.31 19.21 31.94
N ALA A 37 -2.17 20.18 31.63
CA ALA A 37 -2.94 20.22 30.38
C ALA A 37 -2.08 20.18 29.10
N SER A 38 -0.80 20.58 29.16
CA SER A 38 0.12 20.47 28.02
C SER A 38 0.32 19.02 27.57
N TRP A 39 0.35 18.07 28.50
CA TRP A 39 0.47 16.64 28.18
C TRP A 39 -0.81 16.09 27.57
N GLN A 40 -1.98 16.55 28.02
CA GLN A 40 -3.25 16.21 27.39
C GLN A 40 -3.32 16.71 25.94
N ASN A 41 -2.93 17.96 25.68
CA ASN A 41 -2.88 18.50 24.32
C ASN A 41 -1.90 17.72 23.41
N SER A 42 -0.77 17.29 23.97
CA SER A 42 0.20 16.44 23.26
C SER A 42 -0.39 15.07 22.94
N TYR A 43 -1.09 14.44 23.89
CA TYR A 43 -1.82 13.18 23.67
C TYR A 43 -2.83 13.31 22.52
N ASP A 44 -3.66 14.35 22.54
CA ASP A 44 -4.69 14.58 21.52
C ASP A 44 -4.07 14.78 20.14
N THR A 45 -2.95 15.51 20.08
CA THR A 45 -2.19 15.73 18.84
C THR A 45 -1.64 14.43 18.27
N HIS A 46 -0.89 13.66 19.06
CA HIS A 46 -0.29 12.40 18.62
C HIS A 46 -1.36 11.34 18.30
N SER A 47 -2.46 11.31 19.05
CA SER A 47 -3.60 10.43 18.76
C SER A 47 -4.28 10.79 17.44
N GLY A 48 -4.38 12.09 17.13
CA GLY A 48 -4.87 12.58 15.83
C GLY A 48 -3.96 12.15 14.68
N LEU A 49 -2.66 12.43 14.80
CA LEU A 49 -1.66 12.04 13.79
C LEU A 49 -1.62 10.53 13.56
N ARG A 50 -1.67 9.73 14.64
CA ARG A 50 -1.76 8.26 14.53
C ARG A 50 -2.96 7.84 13.68
N ARG A 51 -4.14 8.44 13.92
CA ARG A 51 -5.35 8.15 13.14
C ARG A 51 -5.20 8.53 11.68
N ASP A 52 -4.58 9.67 11.39
CA ASP A 52 -4.34 10.12 10.02
C ASP A 52 -3.38 9.16 9.29
N PHE A 53 -2.29 8.73 9.95
CA PHE A 53 -1.38 7.74 9.37
C PHE A 53 -2.01 6.36 9.16
N ILE A 54 -2.95 5.93 10.02
CA ILE A 54 -3.73 4.71 9.79
C ILE A 54 -4.53 4.85 8.49
N TRP A 55 -5.19 5.99 8.27
CA TRP A 55 -5.94 6.24 7.04
C TRP A 55 -5.04 6.30 5.80
N TYR A 56 -3.89 6.96 5.89
CA TYR A 56 -2.91 6.96 4.79
C TYR A 56 -2.38 5.56 4.49
N THR A 57 -2.12 4.76 5.52
CA THR A 57 -1.70 3.35 5.36
C THR A 57 -2.78 2.56 4.64
N ALA A 58 -4.03 2.64 5.09
CA ALA A 58 -5.15 1.96 4.44
C ALA A 58 -5.31 2.38 2.98
N GLY A 59 -5.21 3.69 2.68
CA GLY A 59 -5.26 4.22 1.33
C GLY A 59 -4.13 3.70 0.43
N ALA A 60 -2.90 3.68 0.94
CA ALA A 60 -1.74 3.16 0.21
C ALA A 60 -1.94 1.69 -0.19
N TRP A 61 -2.41 0.86 0.75
CA TRP A 61 -2.69 -0.55 0.49
C TRP A 61 -3.79 -0.76 -0.55
N VAL A 62 -4.88 0.01 -0.47
CA VAL A 62 -5.97 -0.06 -1.46
C VAL A 62 -5.45 0.30 -2.86
N VAL A 63 -4.64 1.35 -2.97
CA VAL A 63 -4.03 1.74 -4.26
C VAL A 63 -3.08 0.66 -4.76
N GLY A 64 -2.24 0.09 -3.90
CA GLY A 64 -1.33 -1.00 -4.27
C GLY A 64 -2.07 -2.25 -4.76
N LEU A 65 -3.17 -2.62 -4.10
CA LEU A 65 -4.01 -3.74 -4.52
C LEU A 65 -4.70 -3.49 -5.86
N LEU A 66 -5.19 -2.27 -6.11
CA LEU A 66 -5.80 -1.90 -7.39
C LEU A 66 -4.79 -1.93 -8.53
N ASP A 67 -3.58 -1.40 -8.31
CA ASP A 67 -2.48 -1.46 -9.29
C ASP A 67 -2.15 -2.91 -9.64
N ALA A 68 -2.00 -3.77 -8.62
CA ALA A 68 -1.73 -5.20 -8.82
C ALA A 68 -2.88 -5.93 -9.54
N TYR A 69 -4.14 -5.57 -9.26
CA TYR A 69 -5.30 -6.13 -9.96
C TYR A 69 -5.30 -5.77 -11.44
N VAL A 70 -5.04 -4.51 -11.77
CA VAL A 70 -4.96 -4.04 -13.16
C VAL A 70 -3.81 -4.73 -13.90
N ASP A 71 -2.63 -4.83 -13.27
CA ASP A 71 -1.48 -5.52 -13.86
C ASP A 71 -1.79 -7.00 -14.14
N ALA A 72 -2.42 -7.70 -13.21
CA ALA A 72 -2.82 -9.09 -13.39
C ALA A 72 -3.85 -9.26 -14.52
N TYR A 73 -4.82 -8.35 -14.60
CA TYR A 73 -5.85 -8.36 -15.63
C TYR A 73 -5.24 -8.13 -17.02
N LEU A 74 -4.36 -7.14 -17.18
CA LEU A 74 -3.68 -6.88 -18.46
C LEU A 74 -2.71 -7.99 -18.86
N PHE A 75 -2.01 -8.59 -17.89
CA PHE A 75 -1.13 -9.73 -18.16
C PHE A 75 -1.90 -10.92 -18.74
N SER A 76 -3.13 -11.17 -18.26
CA SER A 76 -3.96 -12.25 -18.80
C SER A 76 -4.30 -12.07 -20.28
N PHE A 77 -4.55 -10.82 -20.73
CA PHE A 77 -4.76 -10.52 -22.14
C PHE A 77 -3.48 -10.67 -22.98
N GLU A 78 -2.33 -10.22 -22.50
CA GLU A 78 -1.07 -10.41 -23.24
C GLU A 78 -0.70 -11.89 -23.37
N ALA A 79 -0.98 -12.70 -22.34
CA ALA A 79 -0.78 -14.13 -22.38
C ALA A 79 -1.73 -14.81 -23.37
N GLU A 80 -3.01 -14.40 -23.39
CA GLU A 80 -4.00 -14.89 -24.33
C GLU A 80 -3.69 -14.49 -25.77
N ASN A 81 -3.31 -13.23 -26.01
CA ASN A 81 -2.94 -12.73 -27.34
C ASN A 81 -1.70 -13.45 -27.90
N ARG A 82 -0.67 -13.69 -27.08
CA ARG A 82 0.50 -14.49 -27.49
C ARG A 82 0.12 -15.93 -27.87
N ARG A 83 -0.85 -16.53 -27.17
CA ARG A 83 -1.36 -17.87 -27.49
C ARG A 83 -2.14 -17.87 -28.80
N PHE A 84 -2.96 -16.84 -29.05
CA PHE A 84 -3.66 -16.67 -30.33
C PHE A 84 -2.69 -16.46 -31.49
N GLU A 85 -1.70 -15.59 -31.37
CA GLU A 85 -0.68 -15.36 -32.41
C GLU A 85 0.13 -16.61 -32.73
N GLY A 86 0.52 -17.39 -31.70
CA GLY A 86 1.20 -18.68 -31.91
C GLY A 86 0.33 -19.70 -32.64
N ASN A 87 -0.97 -19.76 -32.32
CA ASN A 87 -1.91 -20.65 -32.98
C ASN A 87 -2.23 -20.21 -34.42
N VAL A 88 -2.35 -18.91 -34.67
CA VAL A 88 -2.56 -18.34 -36.01
C VAL A 88 -1.30 -18.52 -36.89
N GLY A 89 -0.11 -18.33 -36.33
CA GLY A 89 1.15 -18.60 -37.02
C GLY A 89 1.31 -20.08 -37.41
N LEU A 90 0.90 -20.99 -36.51
CA LEU A 90 0.83 -22.43 -36.79
C LEU A 90 -0.24 -22.77 -37.86
N SER A 91 -1.41 -22.15 -37.82
CA SER A 91 -2.47 -22.42 -38.82
C SER A 91 -2.13 -21.87 -40.19
N VAL A 92 -1.54 -20.68 -40.28
CA VAL A 92 -1.09 -20.08 -41.55
C VAL A 92 0.10 -20.87 -42.11
N GLY A 93 1.05 -21.30 -41.28
CA GLY A 93 2.17 -22.15 -41.69
C GLY A 93 1.75 -23.55 -42.18
N ALA A 94 0.64 -24.09 -41.66
CA ALA A 94 0.05 -25.34 -42.14
C ALA A 94 -0.69 -25.16 -43.48
N VAL A 95 -1.43 -24.07 -43.67
CA VAL A 95 -2.17 -23.79 -44.92
C VAL A 95 -1.25 -23.51 -46.12
N ILE A 96 -0.06 -22.96 -45.90
CA ILE A 96 0.90 -22.66 -46.99
C ILE A 96 1.74 -23.90 -47.38
N ASN A 97 1.74 -24.97 -46.57
CA ASN A 97 2.47 -26.22 -46.81
C ASN A 97 1.61 -27.35 -47.43
N PHE A 98 0.40 -27.04 -47.90
CA PHE A 98 -0.41 -27.95 -48.72
C PHE A 98 -0.33 -27.58 -50.21
#